data_AF-A0A2E8EEY4-F1
#
_entry.id   AF-A0A2E8EEY4-F1
#
_cell.length_a   1.000
_cell.length_b   1.000
_cell.length_c   1.000
_cell.angle_alpha   90.00
_cell.angle_beta   90.00
_cell.angle_gamma   90.00
#
_symmetry.space_group_name_H-M   'P 1'
#
loop_
_entity.id
_entity.type
_entity.pdbx_description
1 polymer ?
#
loop_
_entity_poly.entity_id
_entity_poly.type
_entity_poly.pdbx_seq_one_letter_code
_entity_poly.pdbx_strand_id
1 'polypeptide(L)'
;MQLRIVRRIPLREVIDKIEQYEIQFGSSLDDLSNQFAKRTFDSEAFDIYVEWIAMEYALGAYVEGEAFDYLTEEILELGPQDLSKLTPKRLELLDLMSRHNADSINGLASSIGRDVKNVYNDLKTLESLGFIALVKDGRRMIPDLLVKEITFLTW
;
A
#
# COMPACT_ATOMS: atom_id res chain seq x y z
N MET A 1 6.89 15.58 10.55
CA MET A 1 7.77 15.56 9.38
C MET A 1 7.03 14.82 8.30
N GLN A 2 7.04 15.37 7.09
CA GLN A 2 6.29 14.80 5.97
C GLN A 2 7.14 13.77 5.23
N LEU A 3 6.54 12.63 4.95
CA LEU A 3 7.07 11.64 4.04
C LEU A 3 6.09 11.52 2.88
N ARG A 4 6.60 11.54 1.67
CA ARG A 4 5.84 11.10 0.50
C ARG A 4 6.15 9.64 0.26
N ILE A 5 5.12 8.80 0.20
CA ILE A 5 5.28 7.38 -0.09
C ILE A 5 4.54 7.01 -1.37
N VAL A 6 5.11 6.08 -2.12
CA VAL A 6 4.38 5.35 -3.17
C VAL A 6 4.06 3.99 -2.61
N ARG A 7 2.77 3.68 -2.46
CA ARG A 7 2.27 2.46 -1.80
C ARG A 7 1.50 1.59 -2.78
N ARG A 8 1.78 0.30 -2.76
CA ARG A 8 0.91 -0.74 -3.32
C ARG A 8 -0.27 -0.97 -2.41
N ILE A 9 -1.46 -0.86 -2.98
CA ILE A 9 -2.70 -1.19 -2.30
C ILE A 9 -3.01 -2.67 -2.55
N PRO A 10 -3.28 -3.48 -1.52
CA PRO A 10 -3.72 -4.86 -1.72
C PRO A 10 -5.07 -4.93 -2.47
N LEU A 11 -5.26 -5.97 -3.28
CA LEU A 11 -6.50 -6.21 -4.05
C LEU A 11 -7.77 -6.05 -3.20
N ARG A 12 -7.76 -6.61 -1.98
CA ARG A 12 -8.90 -6.52 -1.06
C ARG A 12 -9.21 -5.08 -0.68
N GLU A 13 -8.20 -4.27 -0.38
CA GLU A 13 -8.38 -2.86 -0.01
C GLU A 13 -8.91 -2.05 -1.21
N VAL A 14 -8.50 -2.39 -2.44
CA VAL A 14 -9.07 -1.80 -3.65
C VAL A 14 -10.55 -2.15 -3.82
N ILE A 15 -10.92 -3.41 -3.64
CA ILE A 15 -12.34 -3.84 -3.70
C ILE A 15 -13.16 -3.09 -2.64
N ASP A 16 -12.68 -3.07 -1.40
CA ASP A 16 -13.36 -2.39 -0.29
C ASP A 16 -13.53 -0.88 -0.58
N LYS A 17 -12.55 -0.23 -1.24
CA LYS A 17 -12.64 1.19 -1.65
C LYS A 17 -13.64 1.42 -2.79
N ILE A 18 -13.64 0.55 -3.81
CA ILE A 18 -14.62 0.64 -4.91
C ILE A 18 -16.04 0.54 -4.34
N GLU A 19 -16.31 -0.43 -3.47
CA GLU A 19 -17.63 -0.59 -2.83
C GLU A 19 -18.02 0.66 -2.03
N GLN A 20 -17.07 1.30 -1.34
CA GLN A 20 -17.33 2.56 -0.63
C GLN A 20 -17.70 3.70 -1.56
N TYR A 21 -17.05 3.81 -2.72
CA TYR A 21 -17.40 4.83 -3.72
C TYR A 21 -18.76 4.57 -4.34
N GLU A 22 -19.11 3.33 -4.66
CA GLU A 22 -20.45 2.97 -5.15
C GLU A 22 -21.54 3.38 -4.15
N ILE A 23 -21.31 3.14 -2.85
CA ILE A 23 -22.21 3.56 -1.78
C ILE A 23 -22.28 5.10 -1.69
N GLN A 24 -21.14 5.78 -1.73
CA GLN A 24 -21.05 7.24 -1.59
C GLN A 24 -21.75 7.98 -2.72
N PHE A 25 -21.54 7.54 -3.97
CA PHE A 25 -22.14 8.17 -5.15
C PHE A 25 -23.50 7.58 -5.52
N GLY A 26 -23.93 6.51 -4.83
CA GLY A 26 -25.21 5.83 -5.04
C GLY A 26 -25.37 5.27 -6.45
N SER A 27 -24.26 5.01 -7.14
CA SER A 27 -24.23 4.66 -8.56
C SER A 27 -22.91 4.00 -8.93
N SER A 28 -22.85 3.34 -10.09
CA SER A 28 -21.63 2.71 -10.60
C SER A 28 -20.66 3.75 -11.18
N LEU A 29 -19.41 3.34 -11.46
CA LEU A 29 -18.45 4.21 -12.15
C LEU A 29 -18.98 4.73 -13.49
N ASP A 30 -19.64 3.88 -14.28
CA ASP A 30 -20.21 4.25 -15.58
C ASP A 30 -21.28 5.34 -15.44
N ASP A 31 -22.11 5.25 -14.40
CA ASP A 31 -23.12 6.26 -14.10
C ASP A 31 -22.47 7.59 -13.70
N LEU A 32 -21.36 7.52 -12.95
CA LEU A 32 -20.60 8.68 -12.53
C LEU A 32 -19.91 9.36 -13.74
N SER A 33 -19.28 8.60 -14.65
CA SER A 33 -18.72 9.12 -15.92
C SER A 33 -19.77 9.89 -16.74
N ASN A 34 -20.99 9.37 -16.82
CA ASN A 34 -22.10 10.01 -17.52
C ASN A 34 -22.58 11.31 -16.85
N GLN A 35 -22.41 11.42 -15.53
CA GLN A 35 -22.64 12.65 -14.79
C GLN A 35 -21.49 13.66 -15.03
N PHE A 36 -20.24 13.17 -15.11
CA PHE A 36 -19.05 13.99 -15.44
C PHE A 36 -19.18 14.76 -16.75
N ALA A 37 -19.80 14.16 -17.77
CA ALA A 37 -20.04 14.81 -19.05
C ALA A 37 -21.06 15.98 -19.00
N LYS A 38 -21.84 16.11 -17.91
CA LYS A 38 -23.02 16.99 -17.84
C LYS A 38 -22.91 18.15 -16.84
N ARG A 39 -21.88 18.23 -16.00
CA ARG A 39 -21.72 19.31 -14.99
C ARG A 39 -20.29 19.87 -14.96
N THR A 40 -20.15 21.08 -14.42
CA THR A 40 -18.90 21.60 -13.83
C THR A 40 -18.78 21.07 -12.40
N PHE A 41 -17.67 20.42 -12.09
CA PHE A 41 -17.43 19.75 -10.79
C PHE A 41 -16.46 20.52 -9.91
N ASP A 42 -16.48 20.21 -8.62
CA ASP A 42 -15.38 20.54 -7.70
C ASP A 42 -14.20 19.57 -7.89
N SER A 43 -13.04 19.97 -7.37
CA SER A 43 -11.78 19.21 -7.52
C SER A 43 -11.85 17.84 -6.85
N GLU A 44 -12.55 17.73 -5.73
CA GLU A 44 -12.56 16.52 -4.89
C GLU A 44 -13.32 15.37 -5.56
N ALA A 45 -14.47 15.65 -6.18
CA ALA A 45 -15.20 14.64 -6.93
C ALA A 45 -14.38 14.11 -8.12
N PHE A 46 -13.63 14.99 -8.80
CA PHE A 46 -12.76 14.61 -9.90
C PHE A 46 -11.61 13.72 -9.45
N ASP A 47 -10.99 14.02 -8.31
CA ASP A 47 -9.90 13.21 -7.75
C ASP A 47 -10.39 11.79 -7.42
N ILE A 48 -11.57 11.66 -6.79
CA ILE A 48 -12.18 10.34 -6.50
C ILE A 48 -12.47 9.57 -7.79
N TYR A 49 -12.99 10.24 -8.82
CA TYR A 49 -13.27 9.61 -10.10
C TYR A 49 -12.02 9.06 -10.78
N VAL A 50 -10.92 9.83 -10.78
CA VAL A 50 -9.64 9.38 -11.33
C VAL A 50 -9.10 8.18 -10.54
N GLU A 51 -9.17 8.23 -9.20
CA GLU A 51 -8.76 7.11 -8.34
C GLU A 51 -9.60 5.85 -8.63
N TRP A 52 -10.92 6.00 -8.74
CA TRP A 52 -11.83 4.90 -9.01
C TRP A 52 -11.59 4.26 -10.38
N ILE A 53 -11.44 5.04 -11.45
CA ILE A 53 -11.09 4.51 -12.78
C ILE A 53 -9.81 3.67 -12.72
N ALA A 54 -8.77 4.18 -12.04
CA ALA A 54 -7.49 3.50 -11.97
C ALA A 54 -7.60 2.17 -11.22
N MET A 55 -8.43 2.11 -10.16
CA MET A 55 -8.74 0.88 -9.43
C MET A 55 -9.51 -0.14 -10.27
N GLU A 56 -10.55 0.28 -10.99
CA GLU A 56 -11.33 -0.60 -11.88
C GLU A 56 -10.46 -1.16 -13.01
N TYR A 57 -9.57 -0.34 -13.56
CA TYR A 57 -8.60 -0.79 -14.56
C TYR A 57 -7.66 -1.86 -13.99
N ALA A 58 -7.10 -1.65 -12.80
CA ALA A 58 -6.24 -2.63 -12.15
C ALA A 58 -6.99 -3.95 -11.82
N LEU A 59 -8.25 -3.86 -11.41
CA LEU A 59 -9.11 -5.02 -11.16
C LEU A 59 -9.42 -5.78 -12.46
N GLY A 60 -9.74 -5.06 -13.54
CA GLY A 60 -9.97 -5.63 -14.87
C GLY A 60 -8.77 -6.41 -15.38
N ALA A 61 -7.57 -5.83 -15.33
CA ALA A 61 -6.33 -6.50 -15.71
C ALA A 61 -6.10 -7.80 -14.91
N TYR A 62 -6.38 -7.78 -13.59
CA TYR A 62 -6.28 -8.98 -12.75
C TYR A 62 -7.27 -10.07 -13.16
N VAL A 63 -8.51 -9.70 -13.49
CA VAL A 63 -9.54 -10.65 -13.98
C VAL A 63 -9.15 -11.26 -15.33
N GLU A 64 -8.45 -10.49 -16.18
CA GLU A 64 -7.88 -10.96 -17.45
C GLU A 64 -6.66 -11.88 -17.28
N GLY A 65 -6.21 -12.10 -16.04
CA GLY A 65 -5.12 -13.01 -15.68
C GLY A 65 -3.76 -12.33 -15.59
N GLU A 66 -3.71 -11.00 -15.63
CA GLU A 66 -2.48 -10.25 -15.35
C GLU A 66 -2.20 -10.19 -13.84
N ALA A 67 -0.96 -9.84 -13.48
CA ALA A 67 -0.62 -9.61 -12.09
C ALA A 67 -1.29 -8.33 -11.59
N PHE A 68 -2.01 -8.41 -10.46
CA PHE A 68 -2.61 -7.22 -9.86
C PHE A 68 -1.54 -6.26 -9.34
N ASP A 69 -1.53 -5.04 -9.85
CA ASP A 69 -0.68 -3.95 -9.40
C ASP A 69 -1.46 -2.63 -9.39
N TYR A 70 -1.72 -2.10 -8.20
CA TYR A 70 -2.30 -0.77 -8.01
C TYR A 70 -1.46 0.01 -7.01
N LEU A 71 -0.98 1.17 -7.44
CA LEU A 71 -0.10 2.04 -6.66
C LEU A 71 -0.77 3.40 -6.46
N THR A 72 -0.59 3.98 -5.28
CA THR A 72 -1.00 5.35 -4.98
C THR A 72 0.13 6.12 -4.31
N GLU A 73 0.09 7.44 -4.42
CA GLU A 73 1.00 8.34 -3.72
C GLU A 73 0.26 8.96 -2.52
N GLU A 74 0.89 8.89 -1.34
CA GLU A 74 0.31 9.40 -0.10
C GLU A 74 1.34 10.27 0.65
N ILE A 75 0.87 11.34 1.30
CA ILE A 75 1.68 12.12 2.25
C ILE A 75 1.39 11.63 3.66
N LEU A 76 2.41 11.08 4.31
CA LEU A 76 2.36 10.68 5.71
C LEU A 76 2.95 11.75 6.61
N GLU A 77 2.13 12.21 7.55
CA GLU A 77 2.56 13.09 8.64
C GLU A 77 3.07 12.27 9.82
N LEU A 78 4.39 12.12 9.93
CA LEU A 78 5.00 11.39 11.04
C LEU A 78 5.45 12.33 12.16
N GLY A 79 4.95 12.07 13.37
CA GLY A 79 5.45 12.68 14.59
C GLY A 79 6.86 12.17 14.96
N PRO A 80 7.56 12.82 15.91
CA PRO A 80 8.91 12.42 16.30
C PRO A 80 9.02 10.95 16.75
N GLN A 81 7.98 10.43 17.40
CA GLN A 81 7.94 9.03 17.85
C GLN A 81 7.91 8.06 16.67
N ASP A 82 7.04 8.26 15.69
CA ASP A 82 6.93 7.39 14.52
C ASP A 82 8.14 7.53 13.59
N LEU A 83 8.66 8.75 13.45
CA LEU A 83 9.90 8.97 12.72
C LEU A 83 11.08 8.21 13.37
N SER A 84 11.18 8.21 14.71
CA SER A 84 12.24 7.46 15.40
C SER A 84 12.18 5.95 15.16
N LYS A 85 11.03 5.42 14.73
CA LYS A 85 10.88 4.02 14.33
C LYS A 85 11.55 3.72 13.00
N LEU A 86 11.77 4.69 12.12
CA LEU A 86 12.46 4.54 10.82
C LEU A 86 13.98 4.52 10.97
N THR A 87 14.48 3.53 11.71
CA THR A 87 15.91 3.34 11.92
C THR A 87 16.61 2.85 10.64
N PRO A 88 17.92 3.10 10.47
CA PRO A 88 18.66 2.61 9.31
C PRO A 88 18.50 1.11 9.05
N LYS A 89 18.49 0.29 10.11
CA LYS A 89 18.29 -1.17 10.00
C LYS A 89 16.90 -1.58 9.50
N ARG A 90 15.86 -0.77 9.75
CA ARG A 90 14.51 -1.04 9.26
C ARG A 90 14.33 -0.55 7.82
N LEU A 91 14.95 0.57 7.46
CA LEU A 91 15.01 1.01 6.06
C LEU A 91 15.78 0.01 5.20
N GLU A 92 16.90 -0.51 5.72
CA GLU A 92 17.65 -1.62 5.09
C GLU A 92 16.79 -2.89 4.95
N LEU A 93 15.98 -3.22 5.96
CA LEU A 93 15.06 -4.36 5.88
C LEU A 93 14.02 -4.19 4.76
N LEU A 94 13.47 -2.98 4.58
CA LEU A 94 12.56 -2.69 3.46
C LEU A 94 13.25 -2.82 2.11
N ASP A 95 14.45 -2.27 1.97
CA ASP A 95 15.25 -2.38 0.74
C ASP A 95 15.57 -3.86 0.41
N LEU A 96 15.94 -4.66 1.41
CA LEU A 96 16.17 -6.10 1.23
C LEU A 96 14.90 -6.85 0.80
N MET A 97 13.75 -6.53 1.42
CA MET A 97 12.46 -7.10 1.02
C MET A 97 12.06 -6.72 -0.41
N SER A 98 12.44 -5.52 -0.89
CA SER A 98 12.13 -5.08 -2.26
C SER A 98 12.87 -5.89 -3.33
N ARG A 99 14.01 -6.49 -2.97
CA ARG A 99 14.86 -7.29 -3.87
C ARG A 99 14.60 -8.78 -3.77
N HIS A 100 14.02 -9.22 -2.66
CA HIS A 100 13.83 -10.63 -2.34
C HIS A 100 12.47 -10.87 -1.71
N ASN A 101 11.63 -11.66 -2.38
CA ASN A 101 10.41 -12.18 -1.79
C ASN A 101 10.77 -13.21 -0.72
N ALA A 102 10.35 -12.97 0.52
CA ALA A 102 10.58 -13.90 1.61
C ALA A 102 9.33 -14.74 1.88
N ASP A 103 9.46 -16.07 1.72
CA ASP A 103 8.34 -17.01 1.93
C ASP A 103 7.94 -17.18 3.41
N SER A 104 8.68 -16.56 4.34
CA SER A 104 8.35 -16.47 5.76
C SER A 104 9.30 -15.52 6.50
N ILE A 105 8.93 -15.10 7.71
CA ILE A 105 9.82 -14.36 8.62
C ILE A 105 11.11 -15.14 8.92
N ASN A 106 11.02 -16.45 9.12
CA ASN A 106 12.20 -17.28 9.37
C ASN A 106 13.14 -17.30 8.17
N GLY A 107 12.58 -17.45 6.96
CA GLY A 107 13.34 -17.38 5.71
C GLY A 107 14.03 -16.03 5.53
N LEU A 108 13.31 -14.94 5.77
CA LEU A 108 13.87 -13.59 5.74
C LEU A 108 15.04 -13.45 6.71
N ALA A 109 14.82 -13.81 7.98
CA ALA A 109 15.83 -13.74 9.03
C ALA A 109 17.09 -14.56 8.71
N SER A 110 16.93 -15.78 8.21
CA SER A 110 18.04 -16.62 7.76
C SER A 110 18.79 -16.00 6.58
N SER A 111 18.07 -15.44 5.59
CA SER A 111 18.70 -14.85 4.40
C SER A 111 19.56 -13.62 4.70
N ILE A 112 19.19 -12.85 5.73
CA ILE A 112 19.90 -11.63 6.15
C ILE A 112 20.83 -11.87 7.35
N GLY A 113 20.94 -13.11 7.83
CA GLY A 113 21.82 -13.48 8.96
C GLY A 113 21.43 -12.82 10.29
N ARG A 114 20.15 -12.55 10.54
CA ARG A 114 19.66 -11.88 11.75
C ARG A 114 18.80 -12.83 12.60
N ASP A 115 18.75 -12.55 13.90
CA ASP A 115 17.87 -13.24 14.84
C ASP A 115 16.39 -13.04 14.47
N VAL A 116 15.62 -14.13 14.46
CA VAL A 116 14.20 -14.16 14.06
C VAL A 116 13.33 -13.23 14.90
N LYS A 117 13.56 -13.16 16.23
CA LYS A 117 12.76 -12.32 17.13
C LYS A 117 13.00 -10.84 16.83
N ASN A 118 14.24 -10.47 16.54
CA ASN A 118 14.58 -9.09 16.15
C ASN A 118 13.95 -8.72 14.80
N VAL A 119 13.99 -9.62 13.81
CA VAL A 119 13.35 -9.39 12.51
C VAL A 119 11.83 -9.28 12.67
N TYR A 120 11.21 -10.15 13.45
CA TYR A 120 9.78 -10.06 13.75
C TYR A 120 9.39 -8.71 14.37
N ASN A 121 10.14 -8.23 15.36
CA ASN A 121 9.87 -6.95 16.02
C ASN A 121 10.02 -5.77 15.05
N ASP A 122 11.01 -5.82 14.16
CA ASP A 122 11.20 -4.80 13.12
C ASP A 122 10.05 -4.80 12.11
N LEU A 123 9.65 -5.99 11.65
CA LEU A 123 8.49 -6.13 10.77
C LEU A 123 7.20 -5.64 11.43
N LYS A 124 6.97 -5.96 12.71
CA LYS A 124 5.81 -5.42 13.45
C LYS A 124 5.83 -3.91 13.57
N THR A 125 7.01 -3.33 13.75
CA THR A 125 7.17 -1.88 13.77
C THR A 125 6.83 -1.27 12.41
N LEU A 126 7.35 -1.85 11.33
CA LEU A 126 7.07 -1.40 9.96
C LEU A 126 5.61 -1.61 9.56
N GLU A 127 4.97 -2.68 10.02
CA GLU A 127 3.54 -2.93 9.85
C GLU A 127 2.71 -1.85 10.53
N SER A 128 3.09 -1.42 11.73
CA SER A 128 2.41 -0.31 12.42
C SER A 128 2.52 1.04 11.70
N LEU A 129 3.46 1.18 10.77
CA LEU A 129 3.64 2.37 9.93
C LEU A 129 2.98 2.21 8.56
N GLY A 130 2.35 1.06 8.27
CA GLY A 130 1.71 0.76 7.00
C GLY A 130 2.67 0.42 5.84
N PHE A 131 3.96 0.19 6.14
CA PHE A 131 4.96 -0.03 5.10
C PHE A 131 5.03 -1.47 4.61
N ILE A 132 4.57 -2.41 5.44
CA ILE A 132 4.47 -3.84 5.15
C ILE A 132 3.18 -4.39 5.75
N ALA A 133 2.73 -5.56 5.28
CA ALA A 133 1.69 -6.37 5.92
C ALA A 133 2.24 -7.74 6.29
N LEU A 134 1.86 -8.28 7.45
CA LEU A 134 2.14 -9.68 7.77
C LEU A 134 0.95 -10.56 7.41
N VAL A 135 1.06 -11.24 6.27
CA VAL A 135 0.01 -12.12 5.75
C VAL A 135 0.20 -13.53 6.28
N LYS A 136 -0.87 -14.12 6.81
CA LYS A 136 -0.84 -15.51 7.26
C LYS A 136 -1.13 -16.45 6.11
N ASP A 137 -0.21 -17.37 5.84
CA ASP A 137 -0.38 -18.45 4.87
C ASP A 137 -0.19 -19.80 5.57
N GLY A 138 -1.31 -20.47 5.84
CA GLY A 138 -1.35 -21.68 6.66
C GLY A 138 -0.72 -21.47 8.05
N ARG A 139 0.47 -22.06 8.26
CA ARG A 139 1.26 -21.94 9.50
C ARG A 139 2.36 -20.88 9.42
N ARG A 140 2.59 -20.29 8.25
CA ARG A 140 3.65 -19.32 8.00
C ARG A 140 3.08 -17.90 8.08
N MET A 141 3.95 -16.97 8.44
CA MET A 141 3.69 -15.54 8.36
C MET A 141 4.65 -14.99 7.31
N ILE A 142 4.08 -14.45 6.25
CA ILE A 142 4.77 -13.92 5.07
C ILE A 142 4.74 -12.38 5.18
N PRO A 143 5.91 -11.72 5.20
CA PRO A 143 5.96 -10.27 5.15
C PRO A 143 5.78 -9.79 3.70
N ASP A 144 4.71 -9.06 3.44
CA ASP A 144 4.37 -8.45 2.15
C ASP A 144 4.79 -6.97 2.18
N LEU A 145 5.61 -6.54 1.22
CA LEU A 145 6.06 -5.15 1.11
C LEU A 145 4.97 -4.30 0.44
N LEU A 146 4.50 -3.27 1.15
CA LEU A 146 3.48 -2.37 0.62
C LEU A 146 4.09 -1.08 0.08
N VAL A 147 5.22 -0.62 0.64
CA VAL A 147 5.86 0.62 0.19
C VAL A 147 6.88 0.38 -0.92
N LYS A 148 6.76 1.10 -2.02
CA LYS A 148 7.67 1.07 -3.17
C LYS A 148 8.70 2.18 -3.12
N GLU A 149 8.31 3.36 -2.66
CA GLU A 149 9.18 4.52 -2.53
C GLU A 149 8.89 5.25 -1.22
N ILE A 150 9.95 5.75 -0.57
CA ILE A 150 9.87 6.66 0.57
C ILE A 150 10.73 7.87 0.26
N THR A 151 10.11 9.04 0.15
CA THR A 151 10.78 10.32 -0.02
C THR A 151 10.59 11.16 1.25
N PHE A 152 11.70 11.57 1.85
CA PHE A 152 11.71 12.50 2.98
C PHE A 152 11.53 13.92 2.46
N LEU A 153 10.44 14.57 2.83
CA LEU A 153 10.19 15.96 2.46
C LEU A 153 10.84 16.86 3.51
N THR A 154 12.09 17.25 3.24
CA THR A 154 12.83 18.22 4.04
C THR A 154 12.78 19.58 3.34
N TRP A 155 12.20 20.56 4.01
CA TRP A 155 12.19 21.96 3.59
C TRP A 155 13.45 22.69 4.06
#